data_AF-A0A8S2ZT62-F1
#
_entry.id   AF-A0A8S2ZT62-F1
#
_cell.length_a   1.000
_cell.length_b   1.000
_cell.length_c   1.000
_cell.angle_alpha   90.00
_cell.angle_beta   90.00
_cell.angle_gamma   90.00
#
_symmetry.space_group_name_H-M   'P 1'
#
loop_
_entity.id
_entity.type
_entity.pdbx_description
1 polymer ?
#
loop_
_entity_poly.entity_id
_entity_poly.type
_entity_poly.pdbx_seq_one_letter_code
_entity_poly.pdbx_strand_id
1 'polypeptide(L)'
;YHAFGASNSQLRESSYWFIRAKSREEAHEKRQKFGDFSRINNVGKYVARLGLWFSTTHSTGIELTFVPDPKEFNNRVEQGDQCVTIITDIERNGYLFTDGNGLISKGLARIIAERLDYLVKSEQNELYPSAYQIRMAGCKGLVIIDPDSNLNQYYIKIRSSMNKIPCDDWNLDICESSQPIPHSLNNQIIVLLSDLGIPDSVFLELQDQWFTNKDKALSSTEKLLKNKIPLPLNECRYMFGCALESTLEQGQCFIRYQILNDDGKPFEIPKFETVVGPVIITKNPCSYAGDIIKLEAVDISELACLQDVLVFSTKGYRPDCSKIAGSDLDGDQYFVYWGRQLQISETITPLEYNTLSASVCSTCITSDDIINYWLSLLGATSYGEIFNLHAIVVDKNKEHYPKRTCQPLAIELADMFSAAIDSGKTGYQINKDRIKEIRKIVGSTYPDFLMKKPSYQSQSILGILYRRAADLKKANSNSSEDHETDSSKTSCTQADERNFRFYVKVRTALNVDPYAIHQELLTVFDTKVPSKILIEAWCDYYKKKNSTTSGSMESSIPRSVEDIDEAHSLCNTSLQSSTTTTMGSDTNE
;
A
#
# COMPACT_ATOMS: atom_id res chain seq x y z
N TYR A 1 25.82 -4.48 15.62
CA TYR A 1 24.66 -3.80 15.01
C TYR A 1 23.39 -4.31 15.68
N HIS A 2 22.44 -3.43 15.96
CA HIS A 2 21.17 -3.74 16.64
C HIS A 2 19.99 -3.33 15.75
N ALA A 3 18.94 -4.15 15.70
CA ALA A 3 17.74 -3.85 14.92
C ALA A 3 17.06 -2.58 15.48
N PHE A 4 16.80 -1.61 14.61
CA PHE A 4 16.47 -0.25 15.02
C PHE A 4 15.09 0.22 14.57
N GLY A 5 14.74 0.05 13.30
CA GLY A 5 13.44 0.50 12.79
C GLY A 5 13.14 -0.04 11.40
N ALA A 6 11.90 0.12 10.97
CA ALA A 6 11.46 -0.16 9.61
C ALA A 6 10.17 0.60 9.35
N SER A 7 9.99 1.11 8.13
CA SER A 7 8.68 1.62 7.70
C SER A 7 7.73 0.46 7.38
N ASN A 8 6.43 0.72 7.30
CA ASN A 8 5.45 -0.33 6.95
C ASN A 8 5.74 -0.99 5.59
N SER A 9 6.27 -0.24 4.61
CA SER A 9 6.66 -0.85 3.33
C SER A 9 7.85 -1.78 3.48
N GLN A 10 8.84 -1.36 4.26
CA GLN A 10 10.02 -2.18 4.53
C GLN A 10 9.65 -3.46 5.29
N LEU A 11 8.72 -3.38 6.24
CA LEU A 11 8.19 -4.57 6.92
C LEU A 11 7.54 -5.56 5.94
N ARG A 12 6.77 -5.09 4.95
CA ARG A 12 6.18 -5.95 3.92
C ARG A 12 7.22 -6.61 3.01
N GLU A 13 8.34 -5.93 2.80
CA GLU A 13 9.48 -6.42 2.00
C GLU A 13 10.50 -7.20 2.85
N SER A 14 10.20 -7.46 4.13
CA SER A 14 11.14 -8.10 5.07
C SER A 14 12.50 -7.39 5.14
N SER A 15 12.48 -6.05 5.12
CA SER A 15 13.63 -5.16 5.17
C SER A 15 13.64 -4.34 6.46
N TYR A 16 14.82 -4.17 7.07
CA TYR A 16 14.96 -3.52 8.39
C TYR A 16 16.24 -2.68 8.47
N TRP A 17 16.20 -1.63 9.28
CA TRP A 17 17.36 -0.79 9.60
C TRP A 17 18.08 -1.29 10.85
N PHE A 18 19.41 -1.28 10.79
CA PHE A 18 20.28 -1.66 11.89
C PHE A 18 21.21 -0.52 12.27
N ILE A 19 21.36 -0.30 13.57
CA ILE A 19 22.19 0.77 14.14
C ILE A 19 23.47 0.21 14.74
N ARG A 20 24.55 0.99 14.73
CA ARG A 20 25.70 0.70 15.58
C ARG A 20 25.43 1.20 17.01
N ALA A 21 25.43 0.28 17.96
CA ALA A 21 25.29 0.54 19.39
C ALA A 21 26.09 -0.53 20.16
N LYS A 22 26.51 -0.22 21.39
CA LYS A 22 27.23 -1.12 22.30
C LYS A 22 26.29 -2.13 22.95
N SER A 23 25.02 -1.77 23.13
CA SER A 23 24.01 -2.64 23.74
C SER A 23 22.60 -2.39 23.17
N ARG A 24 21.64 -3.24 23.57
CA ARG A 24 20.22 -3.10 23.19
C ARG A 24 19.57 -1.90 23.88
N GLU A 25 20.07 -1.52 25.03
CA GLU A 25 19.66 -0.35 25.83
C GLU A 25 20.12 0.93 25.12
N GLU A 26 21.37 1.01 24.67
CA GLU A 26 21.84 2.16 23.88
C GLU A 26 21.04 2.30 22.56
N ALA A 27 20.71 1.17 21.90
CA ALA A 27 19.84 1.21 20.74
C ALA A 27 18.41 1.70 21.08
N HIS A 28 17.90 1.39 22.27
CA HIS A 28 16.62 1.90 22.75
C HIS A 28 16.69 3.40 23.07
N GLU A 29 17.72 3.86 23.78
CA GLU A 29 17.97 5.28 24.07
C GLU A 29 18.04 6.10 22.78
N LYS A 30 18.71 5.59 21.75
CA LYS A 30 18.74 6.24 20.43
C LYS A 30 17.37 6.31 19.76
N ARG A 31 16.46 5.34 19.98
CA ARG A 31 15.06 5.42 19.51
C ARG A 31 14.29 6.54 20.20
N GLN A 32 14.55 6.78 21.49
CA GLN A 32 13.86 7.83 22.26
C GLN A 32 14.22 9.25 21.79
N LYS A 33 15.26 9.41 20.96
CA LYS A 33 15.57 10.70 20.32
C LYS A 33 14.60 11.10 19.21
N PHE A 34 13.82 10.16 18.68
CA PHE A 34 12.88 10.38 17.57
C PHE A 34 11.50 10.91 18.00
N GLY A 35 11.31 11.23 19.28
CA GLY A 35 10.07 11.79 19.80
C GLY A 35 9.65 11.15 21.13
N ASP A 36 8.53 11.63 21.69
CA ASP A 36 7.99 11.09 22.94
C ASP A 36 7.13 9.84 22.69
N PHE A 37 7.70 8.67 22.95
CA PHE A 37 7.00 7.39 22.87
C PHE A 37 6.41 6.93 24.22
N SER A 38 6.54 7.70 25.30
CA SER A 38 6.19 7.27 26.67
C SER A 38 4.72 6.86 26.83
N ARG A 39 3.84 7.44 26.02
CA ARG A 39 2.39 7.17 26.03
C ARG A 39 1.98 5.96 25.20
N ILE A 40 2.91 5.35 24.47
CA ILE A 40 2.63 4.22 23.59
C ILE A 40 2.94 2.93 24.33
N ASN A 41 1.87 2.22 24.72
CA ASN A 41 1.94 0.95 25.43
C ASN A 41 1.66 -0.26 24.51
N ASN A 42 1.57 -0.08 23.19
CA ASN A 42 1.42 -1.17 22.24
C ASN A 42 2.62 -1.24 21.30
N VAL A 43 3.26 -2.41 21.19
CA VAL A 43 4.48 -2.61 20.41
C VAL A 43 4.26 -2.36 18.92
N GLY A 44 3.13 -2.80 18.37
CA GLY A 44 2.80 -2.57 16.95
C GLY A 44 2.65 -1.09 16.61
N LYS A 45 1.90 -0.34 17.43
CA LYS A 45 1.78 1.12 17.34
C LYS A 45 3.14 1.78 17.51
N TYR A 46 3.95 1.38 18.49
CA TYR A 46 5.29 1.93 18.71
C TYR A 46 6.16 1.77 17.46
N VAL A 47 6.22 0.56 16.91
CA VAL A 47 6.98 0.26 15.69
C VAL A 47 6.45 1.05 14.49
N ALA A 48 5.13 1.14 14.31
CA ALA A 48 4.53 1.90 13.23
C ALA A 48 4.82 3.40 13.34
N ARG A 49 4.88 3.94 14.57
CA ARG A 49 5.24 5.33 14.87
C ARG A 49 6.72 5.58 14.62
N LEU A 50 7.59 4.71 15.12
CA LEU A 50 9.02 4.76 14.85
C LEU A 50 9.32 4.65 13.33
N GLY A 51 8.53 3.84 12.61
CA GLY A 51 8.62 3.65 11.17
C GLY A 51 8.46 4.92 10.32
N LEU A 52 7.89 5.99 10.87
CA LEU A 52 7.72 7.27 10.18
C LEU A 52 9.06 7.84 9.70
N TRP A 53 10.10 7.75 10.53
CA TRP A 53 11.46 8.24 10.27
C TRP A 53 12.24 7.43 9.23
N PHE A 54 11.72 6.27 8.84
CA PHE A 54 12.32 5.39 7.83
C PHE A 54 11.55 5.40 6.51
N SER A 55 10.60 6.33 6.38
CA SER A 55 9.90 6.56 5.12
C SER A 55 10.87 7.15 4.10
N THR A 56 10.71 6.79 2.83
CA THR A 56 11.40 7.48 1.75
C THR A 56 10.73 8.84 1.55
N THR A 57 11.50 9.92 1.71
CA THR A 57 11.03 11.30 1.59
C THR A 57 11.99 12.13 0.73
N HIS A 58 11.47 13.22 0.17
CA HIS A 58 12.25 14.30 -0.40
C HIS A 58 12.23 15.45 0.60
N SER A 59 13.39 15.80 1.14
CA SER A 59 13.47 16.94 2.05
C SER A 59 13.31 18.24 1.29
N THR A 60 12.45 19.12 1.80
CA THR A 60 12.24 20.42 1.19
C THR A 60 13.24 21.45 1.71
N GLY A 61 13.87 21.21 2.86
CA GLY A 61 14.65 22.23 3.60
C GLY A 61 13.82 23.42 4.09
N ILE A 62 12.50 23.26 4.18
CA ILE A 62 11.58 24.26 4.73
C ILE A 62 11.39 23.94 6.22
N GLU A 63 11.71 24.90 7.07
CA GLU A 63 11.47 24.84 8.51
C GLU A 63 10.33 25.79 8.86
N LEU A 64 9.28 25.28 9.50
CA LEU A 64 8.10 26.06 9.87
C LEU A 64 8.11 26.41 11.36
N THR A 65 7.68 27.62 11.69
CA THR A 65 7.47 28.01 13.10
C THR A 65 6.11 27.52 13.56
N PHE A 66 6.06 26.69 14.61
CA PHE A 66 4.80 26.26 15.20
C PHE A 66 4.15 27.38 16.02
N VAL A 67 2.92 27.73 15.67
CA VAL A 67 2.14 28.81 16.30
C VAL A 67 0.76 28.27 16.68
N PRO A 68 0.53 27.89 17.96
CA PRO A 68 -0.72 27.28 18.38
C PRO A 68 -1.87 28.28 18.56
N ASP A 69 -1.58 29.54 18.89
CA ASP A 69 -2.61 30.57 19.05
C ASP A 69 -3.10 31.05 17.67
N PRO A 70 -4.41 30.96 17.37
CA PRO A 70 -4.94 31.33 16.05
C PRO A 70 -4.75 32.81 15.70
N LYS A 71 -4.77 33.72 16.68
CA LYS A 71 -4.61 35.16 16.41
C LYS A 71 -3.16 35.47 16.08
N GLU A 72 -2.23 34.92 16.86
CA GLU A 72 -0.79 35.04 16.57
C GLU A 72 -0.44 34.40 15.22
N PHE A 73 -0.99 33.22 14.92
CA PHE A 73 -0.79 32.54 13.65
C PHE A 73 -1.20 33.44 12.47
N ASN A 74 -2.40 34.02 12.51
CA ASN A 74 -2.87 34.91 11.45
C ASN A 74 -1.98 36.15 11.30
N ASN A 75 -1.60 36.80 12.41
CA ASN A 75 -0.74 37.98 12.39
C ASN A 75 0.63 37.68 11.77
N ARG A 76 1.24 36.53 12.10
CA ARG A 76 2.55 36.13 11.56
C ARG A 76 2.47 35.75 10.09
N VAL A 77 1.42 35.03 9.69
CA VAL A 77 1.17 34.71 8.27
C VAL A 77 1.00 35.98 7.44
N GLU A 78 0.30 37.01 7.95
CA GLU A 78 0.18 38.32 7.29
C GLU A 78 1.51 39.07 7.17
N GLN A 79 2.44 38.84 8.09
CA GLN A 79 3.81 39.38 8.04
C GLN A 79 4.73 38.61 7.09
N GLY A 80 4.27 37.49 6.53
CA GLY A 80 5.04 36.65 5.62
C GLY A 80 5.89 35.58 6.31
N ASP A 81 5.65 35.31 7.59
CA ASP A 81 6.31 34.21 8.30
C ASP A 81 5.87 32.85 7.75
N GLN A 82 6.78 31.88 7.82
CA GLN A 82 6.49 30.47 7.51
C GLN A 82 5.97 29.77 8.76
N CYS A 83 4.67 29.53 8.82
CA CYS A 83 4.02 29.05 10.04
C CYS A 83 3.36 27.69 9.89
N VAL A 84 3.25 26.97 11.00
CA VAL A 84 2.42 25.77 11.11
C VAL A 84 1.54 25.85 12.35
N THR A 85 0.31 25.37 12.23
CA THR A 85 -0.62 25.30 13.36
C THR A 85 -1.41 23.99 13.32
N ILE A 86 -2.01 23.62 14.45
CA ILE A 86 -2.88 22.45 14.57
C ILE A 86 -4.34 22.91 14.66
N ILE A 87 -5.18 22.34 13.80
CA ILE A 87 -6.63 22.54 13.76
C ILE A 87 -7.36 21.23 14.10
N THR A 88 -8.60 21.32 14.58
CA THR A 88 -9.39 20.16 14.99
C THR A 88 -9.92 19.39 13.78
N ASP A 89 -10.06 18.07 13.88
CA ASP A 89 -10.77 17.30 12.87
C ASP A 89 -12.26 17.66 12.80
N ILE A 90 -12.85 17.48 11.61
CA ILE A 90 -14.31 17.58 11.44
C ILE A 90 -14.90 16.23 11.87
N GLU A 91 -15.55 16.21 13.03
CA GLU A 91 -16.19 15.01 13.58
C GLU A 91 -17.72 15.14 13.53
N ARG A 92 -18.40 14.11 13.02
CA ARG A 92 -19.88 14.00 13.09
C ARG A 92 -20.26 12.54 13.27
N ASN A 93 -21.25 12.29 14.12
CA ASN A 93 -21.78 10.95 14.40
C ASN A 93 -20.70 9.91 14.80
N GLY A 94 -19.64 10.35 15.47
CA GLY A 94 -18.52 9.49 15.87
C GLY A 94 -17.53 9.13 14.76
N TYR A 95 -17.62 9.76 13.58
CA TYR A 95 -16.67 9.59 12.49
C TYR A 95 -15.89 10.88 12.21
N LEU A 96 -14.59 10.72 11.93
CA LEU A 96 -13.71 11.80 11.46
C LEU A 96 -13.82 11.94 9.94
N PHE A 97 -14.26 13.09 9.45
CA PHE A 97 -14.38 13.39 8.02
C PHE A 97 -13.09 13.90 7.40
N THR A 98 -12.12 14.30 8.21
CA THR A 98 -10.81 14.86 7.79
C THR A 98 -9.63 14.06 8.34
N ASP A 99 -9.82 12.78 8.70
CA ASP A 99 -8.77 11.96 9.31
C ASP A 99 -7.53 11.89 8.41
N GLY A 100 -6.45 12.52 8.84
CA GLY A 100 -5.20 12.56 8.09
C GLY A 100 -5.08 13.67 7.05
N ASN A 101 -6.06 14.57 6.90
CA ASN A 101 -6.06 15.60 5.86
C ASN A 101 -5.98 17.05 6.37
N GLY A 102 -4.86 17.73 6.11
CA GLY A 102 -4.61 19.13 6.43
C GLY A 102 -4.63 20.06 5.21
N LEU A 103 -4.22 21.31 5.43
CA LEU A 103 -4.20 22.37 4.42
C LEU A 103 -2.81 22.98 4.27
N ILE A 104 -2.45 23.40 3.06
CA ILE A 104 -1.23 24.13 2.75
C ILE A 104 -1.55 25.36 1.91
N SER A 105 -0.94 26.50 2.23
CA SER A 105 -1.12 27.75 1.46
C SER A 105 -0.55 27.64 0.04
N LYS A 106 -1.15 28.36 -0.92
CA LYS A 106 -0.65 28.45 -2.31
C LYS A 106 0.81 28.93 -2.39
N GLY A 107 1.18 29.95 -1.61
CA GLY A 107 2.55 30.48 -1.58
C GLY A 107 3.57 29.42 -1.17
N LEU A 108 3.31 28.67 -0.11
CA LEU A 108 4.20 27.59 0.34
C LEU A 108 4.29 26.43 -0.65
N ALA A 109 3.15 26.00 -1.24
CA ALA A 109 3.13 24.93 -2.22
C ALA A 109 3.95 25.26 -3.48
N ARG A 110 3.91 26.52 -3.92
CA ARG A 110 4.73 27.03 -5.02
C ARG A 110 6.23 26.91 -4.72
N ILE A 111 6.66 27.27 -3.49
CA ILE A 111 8.05 27.11 -3.03
C ILE A 111 8.46 25.63 -3.03
N ILE A 112 7.59 24.74 -2.54
CA ILE A 112 7.87 23.29 -2.57
C ILE A 112 8.05 22.81 -4.00
N ALA A 113 7.17 23.23 -4.91
CA ALA A 113 7.26 22.85 -6.32
C ALA A 113 8.54 23.37 -7.00
N GLU A 114 9.00 24.57 -6.65
CA GLU A 114 10.30 25.10 -7.11
C GLU A 114 11.47 24.25 -6.59
N ARG A 115 11.47 23.89 -5.30
CA ARG A 115 12.57 23.13 -4.68
C ARG A 115 12.66 21.68 -5.14
N LEU A 116 11.51 21.08 -5.47
CA LEU A 116 11.42 19.68 -5.90
C LEU A 116 11.34 19.51 -7.43
N ASP A 117 11.54 20.60 -8.19
CA ASP A 117 11.48 20.62 -9.65
C ASP A 117 10.15 20.09 -10.23
N TYR A 118 9.05 20.38 -9.52
CA TYR A 118 7.67 20.07 -9.94
C TYR A 118 6.98 21.25 -10.61
N LEU A 119 7.58 22.44 -10.58
CA LEU A 119 6.99 23.65 -11.11
C LEU A 119 6.97 23.61 -12.64
N VAL A 120 5.78 23.50 -13.23
CA VAL A 120 5.59 23.64 -14.67
C VAL A 120 5.19 25.08 -14.97
N LYS A 121 6.06 25.80 -15.68
CA LYS A 121 5.77 27.16 -16.15
C LYS A 121 5.08 27.09 -17.51
N SER A 122 3.83 27.54 -17.58
CA SER A 122 3.15 27.81 -18.85
C SER A 122 3.18 29.32 -19.13
N GLU A 123 2.94 29.72 -20.39
CA GLU A 123 2.89 31.15 -20.79
C GLU A 123 1.87 31.97 -19.97
N GLN A 124 0.89 31.33 -19.33
CA GLN A 124 -0.24 31.99 -18.68
C GLN A 124 -0.34 31.70 -17.17
N ASN A 125 0.33 30.65 -16.65
CA ASN A 125 0.26 30.26 -15.24
C ASN A 125 1.42 29.36 -14.80
N GLU A 126 1.70 29.41 -13.49
CA GLU A 126 2.53 28.42 -12.79
C GLU A 126 1.65 27.26 -12.32
N LEU A 127 2.10 26.03 -12.60
CA LEU A 127 1.41 24.81 -12.20
C LEU A 127 2.24 24.04 -11.19
N TYR A 128 1.59 23.66 -10.11
CA TYR A 128 2.15 22.89 -9.01
C TYR A 128 1.11 21.92 -8.45
N PRO A 129 1.53 20.81 -7.82
CA PRO A 129 0.61 19.83 -7.24
C PRO A 129 -0.42 20.43 -6.28
N SER A 130 -1.63 19.89 -6.29
CA SER A 130 -2.71 20.31 -5.39
C SER A 130 -2.70 19.60 -4.05
N ALA A 131 -2.01 18.46 -3.95
CA ALA A 131 -1.85 17.72 -2.72
C ALA A 131 -0.44 17.20 -2.54
N TYR A 132 -0.02 17.11 -1.28
CA TYR A 132 1.27 16.60 -0.86
C TYR A 132 1.09 15.65 0.32
N GLN A 133 1.63 14.45 0.20
CA GLN A 133 1.74 13.53 1.31
C GLN A 133 2.97 13.90 2.13
N ILE A 134 2.78 14.33 3.38
CA ILE A 134 3.84 15.00 4.18
C ILE A 134 4.22 14.20 5.42
N ARG A 135 5.47 14.39 5.85
CA ARG A 135 6.07 13.93 7.12
C ARG A 135 6.69 15.17 7.76
N MET A 136 6.33 15.49 9.00
CA MET A 136 6.81 16.69 9.70
C MET A 136 6.52 16.58 11.20
N ALA A 137 7.48 16.80 12.09
CA ALA A 137 7.26 16.86 13.55
C ALA A 137 6.44 15.69 14.12
N GLY A 138 6.71 14.45 13.71
CA GLY A 138 5.92 13.27 14.14
C GLY A 138 4.49 13.22 13.58
N CYS A 139 4.10 14.20 12.75
CA CYS A 139 2.86 14.22 11.99
C CYS A 139 3.02 13.49 10.66
N LYS A 140 1.95 12.79 10.25
CA LYS A 140 1.80 12.16 8.93
C LYS A 140 0.41 12.46 8.40
N GLY A 141 0.33 12.80 7.12
CA GLY A 141 -0.94 12.79 6.39
C GLY A 141 -0.80 13.39 5.00
N LEU A 142 -1.92 13.85 4.47
CA LEU A 142 -2.03 14.57 3.21
C LEU A 142 -2.37 16.04 3.49
N VAL A 143 -1.67 16.99 2.89
CA VAL A 143 -2.08 18.40 2.88
C VAL A 143 -2.52 18.78 1.47
N ILE A 144 -3.62 19.51 1.36
CA ILE A 144 -4.13 20.03 0.09
C ILE A 144 -4.05 21.54 0.05
N ILE A 145 -3.99 22.13 -1.14
CA ILE A 145 -4.03 23.58 -1.32
C ILE A 145 -5.26 24.14 -0.61
N ASP A 146 -5.04 25.11 0.27
CA ASP A 146 -6.09 25.91 0.90
C ASP A 146 -6.67 26.86 -0.18
N PRO A 147 -7.91 26.64 -0.67
CA PRO A 147 -8.47 27.44 -1.75
C PRO A 147 -8.56 28.92 -1.41
N ASP A 148 -8.72 29.24 -0.12
CA ASP A 148 -8.86 30.61 0.40
C ASP A 148 -7.51 31.32 0.56
N SER A 149 -6.39 30.60 0.46
CA SER A 149 -5.06 31.19 0.57
C SER A 149 -4.63 31.94 -0.70
N ASN A 150 -3.66 32.84 -0.53
CA ASN A 150 -3.00 33.55 -1.63
C ASN A 150 -1.50 33.24 -1.72
N LEU A 151 -0.82 33.78 -2.74
CA LEU A 151 0.59 33.48 -3.05
C LEU A 151 1.59 34.11 -2.06
N ASN A 152 1.16 35.07 -1.23
CA ASN A 152 2.02 35.75 -0.25
C ASN A 152 1.91 35.14 1.15
N GLN A 153 1.14 34.05 1.31
CA GLN A 153 0.97 33.34 2.57
C GLN A 153 1.78 32.03 2.55
N TYR A 154 2.42 31.73 3.68
CA TYR A 154 3.30 30.57 3.82
C TYR A 154 2.96 29.77 5.07
N TYR A 155 2.00 28.85 4.94
CA TYR A 155 1.60 28.04 6.09
C TYR A 155 1.16 26.62 5.78
N ILE A 156 1.16 25.80 6.83
CA ILE A 156 0.48 24.51 6.90
C ILE A 156 -0.47 24.49 8.10
N LYS A 157 -1.70 24.00 7.91
CA LYS A 157 -2.63 23.68 9.00
C LYS A 157 -2.77 22.16 9.08
N ILE A 158 -2.28 21.58 10.17
CA ILE A 158 -2.30 20.13 10.43
C ILE A 158 -3.54 19.77 11.24
N ARG A 159 -4.21 18.66 10.96
CA ARG A 159 -5.32 18.17 11.80
C ARG A 159 -4.81 17.39 13.01
N SER A 160 -5.55 17.40 14.12
CA SER A 160 -5.22 16.63 15.33
C SER A 160 -4.94 15.15 15.05
N SER A 161 -5.72 14.53 14.16
CA SER A 161 -5.56 13.14 13.71
C SER A 161 -4.21 12.87 13.06
N MET A 162 -3.57 13.86 12.41
CA MET A 162 -2.28 13.70 11.74
C MET A 162 -1.11 13.62 12.72
N ASN A 163 -1.22 14.20 13.92
CA ASN A 163 -0.17 14.18 14.93
C ASN A 163 -0.09 12.79 15.58
N LYS A 164 0.94 12.03 15.22
CA LYS A 164 1.08 10.64 15.65
C LYS A 164 2.04 10.46 16.83
N ILE A 165 3.00 11.37 16.98
CA ILE A 165 4.02 11.42 18.05
C ILE A 165 4.32 12.89 18.33
N PRO A 166 4.28 13.35 19.60
CA PRO A 166 4.77 14.68 19.95
C PRO A 166 6.26 14.83 19.62
N CYS A 167 6.58 15.85 18.82
CA CYS A 167 7.93 16.19 18.40
C CYS A 167 7.96 17.67 17.97
N ASP A 168 9.05 18.38 18.29
CA ASP A 168 9.20 19.82 18.01
C ASP A 168 10.08 20.11 16.78
N ASP A 169 10.29 19.11 15.92
CA ASP A 169 11.06 19.23 14.68
C ASP A 169 10.15 19.48 13.45
N TRP A 170 9.90 20.75 13.16
CA TRP A 170 8.96 21.21 12.11
C TRP A 170 9.59 21.35 10.72
N ASN A 171 10.58 20.51 10.42
CA ASN A 171 11.10 20.34 9.06
C ASN A 171 10.10 19.58 8.18
N LEU A 172 9.80 20.16 7.01
CA LEU A 172 8.83 19.59 6.07
C LEU A 172 9.48 18.63 5.06
N ASP A 173 9.01 17.39 5.07
CA ASP A 173 9.39 16.37 4.12
C ASP A 173 8.18 15.91 3.28
N ILE A 174 8.39 15.71 1.97
CA ILE A 174 7.37 15.24 1.03
C ILE A 174 7.62 13.78 0.66
N CYS A 175 6.63 12.92 0.87
CA CYS A 175 6.66 11.54 0.36
C CYS A 175 6.26 11.47 -1.12
N GLU A 176 5.12 12.07 -1.44
CA GLU A 176 4.51 12.00 -2.77
C GLU A 176 3.62 13.24 -2.99
N SER A 177 3.35 13.57 -4.25
CA SER A 177 2.50 14.70 -4.65
C SER A 177 1.41 14.24 -5.62
N SER A 178 0.30 14.98 -5.72
CA SER A 178 -0.79 14.68 -6.65
C SER A 178 -0.29 14.73 -8.11
N GLN A 179 -0.67 13.73 -8.91
CA GLN A 179 -0.30 13.61 -10.32
C GLN A 179 -1.46 13.00 -11.13
N PRO A 180 -1.54 13.26 -12.46
CA PRO A 180 -2.58 12.70 -13.32
C PRO A 180 -2.27 11.24 -13.67
N ILE A 181 -2.47 10.32 -12.72
CA ILE A 181 -2.12 8.90 -12.90
C ILE A 181 -3.27 8.16 -13.61
N PRO A 182 -3.08 7.64 -14.83
CA PRO A 182 -4.05 6.75 -15.47
C PRO A 182 -4.20 5.46 -14.69
N HIS A 183 -5.35 4.79 -14.80
CA HIS A 183 -5.56 3.52 -14.12
C HIS A 183 -5.93 2.37 -15.06
N SER A 184 -5.78 1.16 -14.52
CA SER A 184 -6.17 -0.08 -15.16
C SER A 184 -7.08 -0.86 -14.22
N LEU A 185 -8.05 -1.57 -14.78
CA LEU A 185 -8.75 -2.62 -14.05
C LEU A 185 -7.77 -3.68 -13.58
N ASN A 186 -8.16 -4.44 -12.56
CA ASN A 186 -7.44 -5.60 -12.07
C ASN A 186 -8.44 -6.67 -11.63
N ASN A 187 -7.95 -7.85 -11.24
CA ASN A 187 -8.79 -8.97 -10.79
C ASN A 187 -9.84 -8.58 -9.73
N GLN A 188 -9.47 -7.76 -8.75
CA GLN A 188 -10.36 -7.37 -7.65
C GLN A 188 -11.51 -6.51 -8.18
N ILE A 189 -11.18 -5.40 -8.84
CA ILE A 189 -12.15 -4.44 -9.36
C ILE A 189 -13.08 -5.12 -10.38
N ILE A 190 -12.56 -5.97 -11.27
CA ILE A 190 -13.36 -6.68 -12.27
C ILE A 190 -14.39 -7.59 -11.59
N VAL A 191 -13.99 -8.33 -10.55
CA VAL A 191 -14.91 -9.21 -9.81
C VAL A 191 -15.99 -8.41 -9.11
N LEU A 192 -15.64 -7.29 -8.46
CA LEU A 192 -16.61 -6.45 -7.79
C LEU A 192 -17.60 -5.79 -8.76
N LEU A 193 -17.12 -5.28 -9.90
CA LEU A 193 -17.98 -4.70 -10.94
C LEU A 193 -18.89 -5.75 -11.59
N SER A 194 -18.36 -6.94 -11.87
CA SER A 194 -19.15 -8.09 -12.34
C SER A 194 -20.23 -8.46 -11.32
N ASP A 195 -19.92 -8.36 -10.02
CA ASP A 195 -20.88 -8.61 -8.94
C ASP A 195 -21.92 -7.50 -8.73
N LEU A 196 -21.61 -6.28 -9.17
CA LEU A 196 -22.54 -5.15 -9.23
C LEU A 196 -23.35 -5.13 -10.54
N GLY A 197 -23.26 -6.19 -11.35
CA GLY A 197 -24.08 -6.40 -12.52
C GLY A 197 -23.52 -5.83 -13.83
N ILE A 198 -22.24 -5.41 -13.87
CA ILE A 198 -21.59 -5.09 -15.15
C ILE A 198 -21.46 -6.37 -15.97
N PRO A 199 -21.99 -6.41 -17.21
CA PRO A 199 -21.95 -7.61 -18.04
C PRO A 199 -20.51 -8.02 -18.40
N ASP A 200 -20.27 -9.32 -18.44
CA ASP A 200 -18.97 -9.89 -18.81
C ASP A 200 -18.48 -9.40 -20.20
N SER A 201 -19.40 -9.12 -21.13
CA SER A 201 -19.09 -8.58 -22.46
C SER A 201 -18.35 -7.25 -22.41
N VAL A 202 -18.62 -6.39 -21.42
CA VAL A 202 -17.95 -5.09 -21.28
C VAL A 202 -16.45 -5.27 -21.03
N PHE A 203 -16.06 -6.22 -20.17
CA PHE A 203 -14.66 -6.48 -19.90
C PHE A 203 -13.95 -7.12 -21.09
N LEU A 204 -14.66 -7.96 -21.86
CA LEU A 204 -14.15 -8.55 -23.09
C LEU A 204 -13.91 -7.46 -24.16
N GLU A 205 -14.87 -6.55 -24.35
CA GLU A 205 -14.74 -5.41 -25.27
C GLU A 205 -13.57 -4.50 -24.88
N LEU A 206 -13.42 -4.20 -23.59
CA LEU A 206 -12.27 -3.44 -23.09
C LEU A 206 -10.94 -4.16 -23.38
N GLN A 207 -10.88 -5.49 -23.20
CA GLN A 207 -9.69 -6.27 -23.56
C GLN A 207 -9.42 -6.25 -25.08
N ASP A 208 -10.47 -6.30 -25.90
CA ASP A 208 -10.38 -6.32 -27.37
C ASP A 208 -9.88 -5.01 -27.95
N GLN A 209 -10.26 -3.87 -27.36
CA GLN A 209 -9.71 -2.56 -27.71
C GLN A 209 -8.18 -2.54 -27.56
N TRP A 210 -7.64 -3.23 -26.55
CA TRP A 210 -6.20 -3.35 -26.34
C TRP A 210 -5.53 -4.37 -27.26
N PHE A 211 -6.19 -5.49 -27.55
CA PHE A 211 -5.67 -6.47 -28.51
C PHE A 211 -5.55 -5.91 -29.94
N THR A 212 -6.43 -4.97 -30.30
CA THR A 212 -6.43 -4.33 -31.63
C THR A 212 -5.18 -3.46 -31.85
N ASN A 213 -4.59 -2.90 -30.80
CA ASN A 213 -3.35 -2.13 -30.89
C ASN A 213 -2.12 -3.06 -30.71
N LYS A 214 -1.64 -3.64 -31.81
CA LYS A 214 -0.57 -4.67 -31.81
C LYS A 214 0.71 -4.25 -31.07
N ASP A 215 1.15 -3.01 -31.23
CA ASP A 215 2.38 -2.49 -30.60
C ASP A 215 2.21 -2.34 -29.08
N LYS A 216 1.03 -1.91 -28.61
CA LYS A 216 0.68 -1.83 -27.19
C LYS A 216 0.39 -3.21 -26.58
N ALA A 217 -0.15 -4.15 -27.36
CA ALA A 217 -0.47 -5.51 -26.91
C ALA A 217 0.80 -6.33 -26.61
N LEU A 218 1.82 -6.26 -27.47
CA LEU A 218 3.07 -7.02 -27.30
C LEU A 218 3.80 -6.63 -26.00
N SER A 219 3.95 -5.32 -25.76
CA SER A 219 4.60 -4.74 -24.58
C SER A 219 3.82 -4.93 -23.27
N SER A 220 2.53 -5.29 -23.35
CA SER A 220 1.62 -5.37 -22.19
C SER A 220 1.14 -6.78 -21.86
N THR A 221 1.62 -7.81 -22.56
CA THR A 221 1.14 -9.20 -22.40
C THR A 221 1.24 -9.69 -20.95
N GLU A 222 2.31 -9.36 -20.22
CA GLU A 222 2.46 -9.73 -18.80
C GLU A 222 1.45 -9.02 -17.87
N LYS A 223 1.07 -7.79 -18.22
CA LYS A 223 0.03 -7.03 -17.50
C LYS A 223 -1.33 -7.68 -17.75
N LEU A 224 -1.62 -8.04 -18.99
CA LEU A 224 -2.88 -8.67 -19.40
C LEU A 224 -3.05 -10.08 -18.82
N LEU A 225 -1.96 -10.85 -18.65
CA LEU A 225 -1.99 -12.12 -17.90
C LEU A 225 -2.42 -11.96 -16.43
N LYS A 226 -2.26 -10.75 -15.87
CA LYS A 226 -2.73 -10.40 -14.52
C LYS A 226 -4.07 -9.67 -14.55
N ASN A 227 -4.78 -9.74 -15.69
CA ASN A 227 -6.00 -9.00 -16.02
C ASN A 227 -5.88 -7.49 -15.72
N LYS A 228 -4.69 -6.92 -15.92
CA LYS A 228 -4.51 -5.47 -15.86
C LYS A 228 -4.94 -4.86 -17.19
N ILE A 229 -6.24 -4.58 -17.32
CA ILE A 229 -6.84 -3.99 -18.52
C ILE A 229 -6.79 -2.46 -18.37
N PRO A 230 -5.97 -1.74 -19.14
CA PRO A 230 -5.93 -0.30 -19.02
C PRO A 230 -7.23 0.32 -19.53
N LEU A 231 -7.62 1.44 -18.92
CA LEU A 231 -8.85 2.15 -19.27
C LEU A 231 -8.55 3.38 -20.13
N PRO A 232 -9.56 3.97 -20.80
CA PRO A 232 -9.37 5.21 -21.55
C PRO A 232 -8.72 6.30 -20.68
N LEU A 233 -7.68 6.92 -21.23
CA LEU A 233 -6.76 7.80 -20.50
C LEU A 233 -7.43 9.03 -19.90
N ASN A 234 -8.63 9.43 -20.33
CA ASN A 234 -9.34 10.61 -19.82
C ASN A 234 -10.76 10.27 -19.31
N GLU A 235 -10.98 9.01 -18.95
CA GLU A 235 -12.23 8.54 -18.32
C GLU A 235 -12.02 7.95 -16.92
N CYS A 236 -10.77 7.94 -16.44
CA CYS A 236 -10.42 7.43 -15.13
C CYS A 236 -9.09 7.98 -14.58
N ARG A 237 -8.93 7.99 -13.25
CA ARG A 237 -7.67 8.34 -12.59
C ARG A 237 -7.46 7.52 -11.32
N TYR A 238 -6.22 7.47 -10.87
CA TYR A 238 -5.84 7.08 -9.52
C TYR A 238 -5.42 8.35 -8.76
N MET A 239 -6.22 8.80 -7.79
CA MET A 239 -6.09 10.14 -7.19
C MET A 239 -6.04 10.06 -5.67
N PHE A 240 -5.30 10.97 -5.03
CA PHE A 240 -5.44 11.16 -3.59
C PHE A 240 -6.86 11.57 -3.23
N GLY A 241 -7.42 10.94 -2.19
CA GLY A 241 -8.64 11.41 -1.57
C GLY A 241 -8.35 12.52 -0.56
N CYS A 242 -9.17 13.55 -0.55
CA CYS A 242 -9.09 14.64 0.41
C CYS A 242 -10.49 15.16 0.78
N ALA A 243 -10.57 16.03 1.79
CA ALA A 243 -11.82 16.61 2.23
C ALA A 243 -11.59 18.04 2.75
N LEU A 244 -12.47 18.96 2.35
CA LEU A 244 -12.43 20.35 2.80
C LEU A 244 -13.75 20.74 3.49
N GLU A 245 -13.70 21.79 4.29
CA GLU A 245 -14.83 22.23 5.08
C GLU A 245 -15.94 22.84 4.19
N SER A 246 -17.02 22.07 4.04
CA SER A 246 -18.37 22.42 3.57
C SER A 246 -18.57 23.23 2.26
N THR A 247 -18.10 22.73 1.12
CA THR A 247 -18.60 23.16 -0.22
C THR A 247 -19.51 22.12 -0.90
N LEU A 248 -19.36 20.83 -0.58
CA LEU A 248 -20.07 19.72 -1.24
C LEU A 248 -21.22 19.16 -0.37
N GLU A 249 -22.36 18.83 -0.97
CA GLU A 249 -23.44 18.10 -0.30
C GLU A 249 -23.12 16.61 -0.11
N GLN A 250 -23.86 15.94 0.78
CA GLN A 250 -23.73 14.50 0.97
C GLN A 250 -23.98 13.77 -0.36
N GLY A 251 -23.10 12.83 -0.72
CA GLY A 251 -23.19 12.08 -1.97
C GLY A 251 -22.55 12.78 -3.17
N GLN A 252 -22.02 14.00 -2.99
CA GLN A 252 -21.28 14.72 -4.01
C GLN A 252 -19.76 14.60 -3.83
N CYS A 253 -19.04 14.69 -4.94
CA CYS A 253 -17.60 14.89 -4.96
C CYS A 253 -17.20 15.98 -5.96
N PHE A 254 -15.96 16.46 -5.86
CA PHE A 254 -15.36 17.34 -6.87
C PHE A 254 -14.11 16.68 -7.46
N ILE A 255 -14.02 16.70 -8.79
CA ILE A 255 -12.90 16.14 -9.54
C ILE A 255 -12.59 17.08 -10.70
N ARG A 256 -11.38 17.62 -10.69
CA ARG A 256 -10.78 18.31 -11.83
C ARG A 256 -9.48 17.61 -12.19
N TYR A 257 -9.30 17.25 -13.45
CA TYR A 257 -8.17 16.43 -13.88
C TYR A 257 -7.42 17.06 -15.04
N GLN A 258 -6.11 16.78 -15.11
CA GLN A 258 -5.31 17.14 -16.26
C GLN A 258 -5.57 16.17 -17.41
N ILE A 259 -5.86 16.69 -18.61
CA ILE A 259 -6.05 15.88 -19.83
C ILE A 259 -4.68 15.35 -20.28
N LEU A 260 -4.63 14.06 -20.60
CA LEU A 260 -3.45 13.39 -21.12
C LEU A 260 -3.58 13.12 -22.62
N ASN A 261 -2.45 13.13 -23.32
CA ASN A 261 -2.35 12.74 -24.73
C ASN A 261 -2.35 11.21 -24.91
N ASP A 262 -2.28 10.72 -26.15
CA ASP A 262 -2.35 9.28 -26.48
C ASP A 262 -1.20 8.43 -25.93
N ASP A 263 -0.11 9.09 -25.52
CA ASP A 263 1.06 8.48 -24.84
C ASP A 263 0.88 8.43 -23.32
N GLY A 264 -0.23 8.93 -22.78
CA GLY A 264 -0.48 9.02 -21.33
C GLY A 264 0.34 10.10 -20.65
N LYS A 265 0.80 11.12 -21.39
CA LYS A 265 1.58 12.23 -20.86
C LYS A 265 0.78 13.53 -20.88
N PRO A 266 1.07 14.47 -19.95
CA PRO A 266 0.58 15.83 -20.05
C PRO A 266 0.95 16.49 -21.38
N PHE A 267 0.07 17.37 -21.88
CA PHE A 267 0.40 18.27 -22.98
C PHE A 267 1.43 19.33 -22.56
N GLU A 268 2.22 19.85 -23.51
CA GLU A 268 3.15 20.96 -23.28
C GLU A 268 2.46 22.17 -22.66
N ILE A 269 1.24 22.46 -23.12
CA ILE A 269 0.32 23.40 -22.49
C ILE A 269 -0.74 22.56 -21.75
N PRO A 270 -0.68 22.46 -20.42
CA PRO A 270 -1.63 21.72 -19.62
C PRO A 270 -3.08 22.13 -19.86
N LYS A 271 -3.93 21.12 -20.08
CA LYS A 271 -5.38 21.29 -20.22
C LYS A 271 -6.07 20.57 -19.08
N PHE A 272 -7.17 21.15 -18.60
CA PHE A 272 -7.92 20.62 -17.47
C PHE A 272 -9.41 20.56 -17.80
N GLU A 273 -10.06 19.54 -17.27
CA GLU A 273 -11.51 19.38 -17.32
C GLU A 273 -12.05 19.08 -15.92
N THR A 274 -13.26 19.55 -15.65
CA THR A 274 -14.02 19.20 -14.45
C THR A 274 -15.01 18.11 -14.81
N VAL A 275 -15.03 17.03 -14.02
CA VAL A 275 -16.01 15.95 -14.19
C VAL A 275 -17.36 16.41 -13.65
N VAL A 276 -18.42 16.19 -14.42
CA VAL A 276 -19.81 16.41 -13.99
C VAL A 276 -20.63 15.16 -14.31
N GLY A 277 -21.36 14.66 -13.32
CA GLY A 277 -22.19 13.47 -13.46
C GLY A 277 -21.75 12.30 -12.56
N PRO A 278 -22.32 11.11 -12.79
CA PRO A 278 -22.09 9.96 -11.92
C PRO A 278 -20.67 9.40 -12.06
N VAL A 279 -20.03 9.14 -10.93
CA VAL A 279 -18.71 8.51 -10.85
C VAL A 279 -18.74 7.29 -9.95
N ILE A 280 -17.97 6.27 -10.31
CA ILE A 280 -17.68 5.14 -9.42
C ILE A 280 -16.31 5.32 -8.78
N ILE A 281 -16.21 4.97 -7.51
CA ILE A 281 -15.00 5.16 -6.71
C ILE A 281 -14.75 3.90 -5.92
N THR A 282 -13.50 3.44 -5.92
CA THR A 282 -13.03 2.39 -5.02
C THR A 282 -11.54 2.52 -4.74
N LYS A 283 -10.97 1.59 -3.97
CA LYS A 283 -9.56 1.56 -3.58
C LYS A 283 -8.98 0.19 -3.87
N ASN A 284 -7.68 0.15 -4.16
CA ASN A 284 -6.94 -1.10 -4.18
C ASN A 284 -6.09 -1.24 -2.90
N PRO A 285 -6.09 -2.42 -2.25
CA PRO A 285 -6.91 -3.59 -2.57
C PRO A 285 -8.37 -3.46 -2.08
N CYS A 286 -9.33 -4.05 -2.80
CA CYS A 286 -10.74 -4.19 -2.40
C CYS A 286 -11.20 -5.65 -2.53
N SER A 287 -12.19 -6.04 -1.72
CA SER A 287 -12.64 -7.44 -1.64
C SER A 287 -14.16 -7.59 -1.53
N TYR A 288 -14.89 -6.53 -1.17
CA TYR A 288 -16.33 -6.57 -1.00
C TYR A 288 -17.00 -5.63 -2.01
N ALA A 289 -18.10 -6.04 -2.64
CA ALA A 289 -18.76 -5.23 -3.65
C ALA A 289 -19.26 -3.86 -3.13
N GLY A 290 -19.54 -3.73 -1.83
CA GLY A 290 -19.84 -2.42 -1.21
C GLY A 290 -18.62 -1.50 -1.02
N ASP A 291 -17.40 -1.96 -1.34
CA ASP A 291 -16.20 -1.12 -1.43
C ASP A 291 -16.20 -0.26 -2.72
N ILE A 292 -17.09 -0.53 -3.67
CA ILE A 292 -17.34 0.36 -4.81
C ILE A 292 -18.57 1.21 -4.48
N ILE A 293 -18.34 2.52 -4.35
CA ILE A 293 -19.40 3.49 -4.14
C ILE A 293 -19.65 4.30 -5.40
N LYS A 294 -20.82 4.92 -5.46
CA LYS A 294 -21.22 5.85 -6.51
C LYS A 294 -21.48 7.22 -5.89
N LEU A 295 -20.85 8.26 -6.43
CA LEU A 295 -21.06 9.66 -6.06
C LEU A 295 -21.43 10.47 -7.30
N GLU A 296 -21.96 11.67 -7.08
CA GLU A 296 -22.22 12.65 -8.13
C GLU A 296 -21.08 13.69 -8.16
N ALA A 297 -20.31 13.73 -9.24
CA ALA A 297 -19.32 14.77 -9.45
C ALA A 297 -20.00 16.08 -9.85
N VAL A 298 -19.67 17.17 -9.15
CA VAL A 298 -20.24 18.50 -9.39
C VAL A 298 -19.14 19.53 -9.61
N ASP A 299 -19.43 20.55 -10.43
CA ASP A 299 -18.51 21.65 -10.69
C ASP A 299 -18.69 22.77 -9.65
N ILE A 300 -17.64 23.01 -8.87
CA ILE A 300 -17.58 24.02 -7.82
C ILE A 300 -16.40 24.95 -8.14
N SER A 301 -16.70 26.20 -8.51
CA SER A 301 -15.69 27.16 -8.98
C SER A 301 -14.64 27.50 -7.92
N GLU A 302 -15.04 27.51 -6.65
CA GLU A 302 -14.19 27.75 -5.49
C GLU A 302 -13.11 26.66 -5.32
N LEU A 303 -13.36 25.45 -5.84
CA LEU A 303 -12.43 24.32 -5.78
C LEU A 303 -11.56 24.18 -7.03
N ALA A 304 -11.64 25.10 -8.00
CA ALA A 304 -10.95 25.00 -9.28
C ALA A 304 -9.41 24.94 -9.18
N CYS A 305 -8.83 25.37 -8.05
CA CYS A 305 -7.40 25.24 -7.80
C CYS A 305 -6.98 23.81 -7.42
N LEU A 306 -7.91 22.94 -7.04
CA LEU A 306 -7.67 21.54 -6.70
C LEU A 306 -7.74 20.68 -7.96
N GLN A 307 -6.62 20.09 -8.34
CA GLN A 307 -6.44 19.34 -9.58
C GLN A 307 -5.79 17.97 -9.26
N ASP A 308 -6.20 16.94 -10.00
CA ASP A 308 -5.71 15.56 -9.86
C ASP A 308 -5.86 15.00 -8.43
N VAL A 309 -6.94 15.41 -7.77
CA VAL A 309 -7.37 14.95 -6.45
C VAL A 309 -8.87 14.66 -6.47
N LEU A 310 -9.31 13.75 -5.61
CA LEU A 310 -10.72 13.46 -5.34
C LEU A 310 -11.13 14.16 -4.06
N VAL A 311 -12.00 15.17 -4.16
CA VAL A 311 -12.52 15.88 -2.99
C VAL A 311 -13.85 15.26 -2.55
N PHE A 312 -13.88 14.69 -1.35
CA PHE A 312 -15.07 14.15 -0.72
C PHE A 312 -15.86 15.24 0.03
N SER A 313 -17.17 15.03 0.14
CA SER A 313 -17.99 15.82 1.06
C SER A 313 -17.62 15.54 2.52
N THR A 314 -17.61 16.59 3.33
CA THR A 314 -17.53 16.46 4.79
C THR A 314 -18.91 16.29 5.44
N LYS A 315 -20.01 16.21 4.66
CA LYS A 315 -21.39 16.09 5.15
C LYS A 315 -21.89 14.64 5.10
N GLY A 316 -22.96 14.37 5.86
CA GLY A 316 -23.63 13.08 5.93
C GLY A 316 -23.38 12.32 7.22
N TYR A 317 -23.83 11.06 7.27
CA TYR A 317 -23.73 10.23 8.48
C TYR A 317 -22.31 9.68 8.70
N ARG A 318 -21.73 9.09 7.65
CA ARG A 318 -20.41 8.44 7.62
C ARG A 318 -19.59 9.00 6.44
N PRO A 319 -18.30 9.33 6.61
CA PRO A 319 -17.42 9.80 5.53
C PRO A 319 -17.37 8.81 4.37
N ASP A 320 -17.39 9.29 3.14
CA ASP A 320 -17.39 8.42 1.94
C ASP A 320 -16.08 7.63 1.80
N CYS A 321 -14.93 8.21 2.15
CA CYS A 321 -13.64 7.50 2.20
C CYS A 321 -13.71 6.25 3.08
N SER A 322 -14.27 6.35 4.28
CA SER A 322 -14.37 5.23 5.23
C SER A 322 -15.26 4.09 4.71
N LYS A 323 -16.20 4.36 3.78
CA LYS A 323 -17.06 3.34 3.16
C LYS A 323 -16.29 2.48 2.16
N ILE A 324 -15.15 2.96 1.67
CA ILE A 324 -14.35 2.30 0.65
C ILE A 324 -13.24 1.52 1.37
N ALA A 325 -13.41 0.22 1.61
CA ALA A 325 -12.37 -0.63 2.20
C ALA A 325 -11.75 -0.08 3.52
N GLY A 326 -12.52 0.66 4.32
CA GLY A 326 -12.06 1.25 5.60
C GLY A 326 -11.02 2.36 5.45
N SER A 327 -10.98 3.06 4.33
CA SER A 327 -9.98 4.08 4.01
C SER A 327 -10.00 5.32 4.91
N ASP A 328 -8.85 5.99 5.03
CA ASP A 328 -8.71 7.34 5.60
C ASP A 328 -8.24 8.35 4.53
N LEU A 329 -7.78 9.54 4.94
CA LEU A 329 -7.26 10.58 4.06
C LEU A 329 -5.78 10.92 4.35
N ASP A 330 -5.01 9.98 4.92
CA ASP A 330 -3.60 10.18 5.28
C ASP A 330 -2.61 10.02 4.10
N GLY A 331 -3.19 9.91 2.89
CA GLY A 331 -2.52 9.64 1.62
C GLY A 331 -3.09 8.43 0.88
N ASP A 332 -4.28 7.97 1.22
CA ASP A 332 -4.98 6.95 0.44
C ASP A 332 -5.34 7.49 -0.95
N GLN A 333 -5.12 6.63 -1.95
CA GLN A 333 -5.43 6.90 -3.35
C GLN A 333 -6.59 6.01 -3.81
N TYR A 334 -7.44 6.57 -4.67
CA TYR A 334 -8.70 5.99 -5.10
C TYR A 334 -8.69 5.83 -6.61
N PHE A 335 -9.18 4.67 -7.07
CA PHE A 335 -9.58 4.51 -8.46
C PHE A 335 -10.92 5.19 -8.66
N VAL A 336 -10.92 6.19 -9.55
CA VAL A 336 -12.11 6.97 -9.90
C VAL A 336 -12.37 6.78 -11.39
N TYR A 337 -13.60 6.43 -11.74
CA TYR A 337 -14.01 6.23 -13.12
C TYR A 337 -15.33 6.96 -13.41
N TRP A 338 -15.33 7.73 -14.49
CA TRP A 338 -16.47 8.53 -14.95
C TRP A 338 -16.86 8.24 -16.41
N GLY A 339 -16.19 7.28 -17.05
CA GLY A 339 -16.62 6.78 -18.36
C GLY A 339 -17.98 6.09 -18.29
N ARG A 340 -18.55 5.77 -19.46
CA ARG A 340 -19.91 5.22 -19.54
C ARG A 340 -20.00 3.70 -19.38
N GLN A 341 -18.92 2.97 -19.71
CA GLN A 341 -18.97 1.51 -19.88
C GLN A 341 -19.08 0.75 -18.55
N LEU A 342 -18.52 1.28 -17.46
CA LEU A 342 -18.49 0.61 -16.15
C LEU A 342 -19.44 1.24 -15.12
N GLN A 343 -20.42 2.03 -15.57
CA GLN A 343 -21.37 2.66 -14.67
C GLN A 343 -22.33 1.64 -14.05
N ILE A 344 -22.32 1.54 -12.73
CA ILE A 344 -23.21 0.66 -11.97
C ILE A 344 -24.57 1.31 -11.74
N SER A 345 -25.62 0.48 -11.72
CA SER A 345 -26.99 0.93 -11.46
C SER A 345 -27.30 1.01 -9.97
N GLU A 346 -26.80 0.06 -9.18
CA GLU A 346 -27.04 -0.04 -7.74
C GLU A 346 -25.71 -0.19 -6.99
N THR A 347 -25.68 0.28 -5.74
CA THR A 347 -24.57 0.06 -4.81
C THR A 347 -25.01 -0.90 -3.70
N ILE A 348 -24.03 -1.54 -3.08
CA ILE A 348 -24.24 -2.41 -1.92
C ILE A 348 -23.85 -1.66 -0.65
N THR A 349 -24.57 -1.91 0.45
CA THR A 349 -24.28 -1.30 1.75
C THR A 349 -22.82 -1.59 2.15
N PRO A 350 -21.99 -0.55 2.35
CA PRO A 350 -20.59 -0.73 2.75
C PRO A 350 -20.43 -1.46 4.07
N LEU A 351 -19.37 -2.26 4.21
CA LEU A 351 -19.03 -2.90 5.49
C LEU A 351 -18.52 -1.88 6.51
N GLU A 352 -18.72 -2.19 7.78
CA GLU A 352 -17.95 -1.62 8.88
C GLU A 352 -16.86 -2.62 9.24
N TYR A 353 -15.67 -2.40 8.69
CA TYR A 353 -14.53 -3.26 8.94
C TYR A 353 -14.10 -3.16 10.40
N ASN A 354 -13.83 -4.31 11.02
CA ASN A 354 -13.47 -4.35 12.42
C ASN A 354 -12.07 -3.76 12.64
N THR A 355 -11.99 -2.57 13.24
CA THR A 355 -10.72 -2.04 13.75
C THR A 355 -10.36 -2.74 15.05
N LEU A 356 -9.47 -3.72 14.98
CA LEU A 356 -9.05 -4.45 16.16
C LEU A 356 -8.22 -3.57 17.09
N SER A 357 -8.62 -3.55 18.37
CA SER A 357 -7.87 -2.85 19.41
C SER A 357 -6.53 -3.55 19.64
N ALA A 358 -5.45 -2.77 19.60
CA ALA A 358 -4.10 -3.29 19.70
C ALA A 358 -3.81 -3.86 21.11
N SER A 359 -3.09 -4.99 21.20
CA SER A 359 -2.76 -5.64 22.48
C SER A 359 -1.87 -4.75 23.37
N VAL A 360 -2.32 -4.41 24.57
CA VAL A 360 -1.59 -3.50 25.46
C VAL A 360 -0.47 -4.24 26.20
N CYS A 361 0.73 -3.67 26.19
CA CYS A 361 1.83 -4.05 27.07
C CYS A 361 1.62 -3.38 28.43
N SER A 362 1.77 -4.15 29.51
CA SER A 362 1.65 -3.66 30.88
C SER A 362 2.87 -2.90 31.38
N THR A 363 4.00 -2.97 30.67
CA THR A 363 5.29 -2.35 31.01
C THR A 363 5.82 -1.47 29.89
N CYS A 364 6.95 -0.77 30.12
CA CYS A 364 7.63 -0.03 29.06
C CYS A 364 8.11 -0.98 27.95
N ILE A 365 7.98 -0.52 26.70
CA ILE A 365 8.37 -1.30 25.52
C ILE A 365 9.90 -1.34 25.43
N THR A 366 10.47 -2.54 25.40
CA THR A 366 11.91 -2.76 25.29
C THR A 366 12.37 -3.06 23.86
N SER A 367 13.68 -3.03 23.62
CA SER A 367 14.26 -3.51 22.35
C SER A 367 13.89 -4.97 22.05
N ASP A 368 13.72 -5.80 23.08
CA ASP A 368 13.37 -7.22 22.92
C ASP A 368 11.92 -7.40 22.50
N ASP A 369 11.01 -6.60 23.05
CA ASP A 369 9.61 -6.58 22.64
C ASP A 369 9.47 -6.21 21.16
N ILE A 370 10.22 -5.21 20.69
CA ILE A 370 10.25 -4.78 19.29
C ILE A 370 10.78 -5.90 18.39
N ILE A 371 11.88 -6.55 18.77
CA ILE A 371 12.46 -7.65 17.98
C ILE A 371 11.48 -8.83 17.93
N ASN A 372 10.93 -9.25 19.07
CA ASN A 372 9.95 -10.34 19.14
C ASN A 372 8.71 -10.02 18.30
N TYR A 373 8.25 -8.77 18.30
CA TYR A 373 7.16 -8.32 17.46
C TYR A 373 7.48 -8.46 15.97
N TRP A 374 8.63 -7.97 15.50
CA TRP A 374 9.04 -8.15 14.10
C TRP A 374 9.20 -9.61 13.71
N LEU A 375 9.78 -10.44 14.59
CA LEU A 375 9.87 -11.89 14.36
C LEU A 375 8.49 -12.53 14.23
N SER A 376 7.50 -12.07 15.01
CA SER A 376 6.12 -12.55 14.90
C SER A 376 5.46 -12.19 13.57
N LEU A 377 5.81 -11.04 12.97
CA LEU A 377 5.33 -10.63 11.65
C LEU A 377 5.92 -11.50 10.53
N LEU A 378 7.19 -11.91 10.65
CA LEU A 378 7.85 -12.79 9.67
C LEU A 378 7.20 -14.19 9.60
N GLY A 379 6.69 -14.70 10.73
CA GLY A 379 6.02 -16.00 10.83
C GLY A 379 4.49 -15.96 10.65
N ALA A 380 3.91 -14.78 10.45
CA ALA A 380 2.46 -14.63 10.23
C ALA A 380 2.07 -15.16 8.85
N THR A 381 0.90 -15.80 8.74
CA THR A 381 0.34 -16.19 7.44
C THR A 381 0.24 -14.93 6.58
N SER A 382 0.76 -14.95 5.36
CA SER A 382 0.74 -13.76 4.53
C SER A 382 -0.73 -13.38 4.22
N TYR A 383 -1.04 -12.09 4.28
CA TYR A 383 -2.29 -11.52 3.75
C TYR A 383 -2.58 -12.01 2.33
N GLY A 384 -1.53 -12.38 1.58
CA GLY A 384 -1.62 -13.02 0.27
C GLY A 384 -2.36 -14.35 0.28
N GLU A 385 -2.35 -15.14 1.37
CA GLU A 385 -3.13 -16.38 1.44
C GLU A 385 -4.62 -16.11 1.67
N ILE A 386 -4.97 -15.17 2.55
CA ILE A 386 -6.36 -14.70 2.72
C ILE A 386 -6.89 -14.20 1.37
N PHE A 387 -6.07 -13.44 0.66
CA PHE A 387 -6.39 -12.91 -0.66
C PHE A 387 -6.65 -14.01 -1.71
N ASN A 388 -5.81 -15.06 -1.74
CA ASN A 388 -6.03 -16.19 -2.66
C ASN A 388 -7.29 -16.98 -2.28
N LEU A 389 -7.52 -17.22 -0.99
CA LEU A 389 -8.70 -17.92 -0.51
C LEU A 389 -9.98 -17.16 -0.88
N HIS A 390 -9.98 -15.84 -0.72
CA HIS A 390 -11.09 -14.99 -1.15
C HIS A 390 -11.38 -15.18 -2.64
N ALA A 391 -10.35 -15.12 -3.49
CA ALA A 391 -10.51 -15.35 -4.92
C ALA A 391 -11.03 -16.76 -5.25
N ILE A 392 -10.61 -17.80 -4.53
CA ILE A 392 -11.12 -19.18 -4.71
C ILE A 392 -12.58 -19.28 -4.30
N VAL A 393 -12.95 -18.74 -3.13
CA VAL A 393 -14.33 -18.75 -2.61
C VAL A 393 -15.26 -18.08 -3.61
N VAL A 394 -14.91 -16.87 -4.06
CA VAL A 394 -15.72 -16.11 -5.00
C VAL A 394 -15.83 -16.82 -6.35
N ASP A 395 -14.74 -17.39 -6.87
CA ASP A 395 -14.79 -18.10 -8.15
C ASP A 395 -15.62 -19.39 -8.11
N LYS A 396 -15.64 -20.09 -6.96
CA LYS A 396 -16.40 -21.34 -6.81
C LYS A 396 -17.90 -21.13 -6.60
N ASN A 397 -18.30 -20.02 -5.98
CA ASN A 397 -19.71 -19.69 -5.68
C ASN A 397 -20.47 -19.13 -6.90
N LYS A 398 -20.36 -19.77 -8.08
CA LYS A 398 -20.94 -19.25 -9.34
C LYS A 398 -22.46 -19.18 -9.31
N GLU A 399 -23.10 -20.08 -8.59
CA GLU A 399 -24.54 -20.14 -8.36
C GLU A 399 -25.09 -18.87 -7.68
N HIS A 400 -24.24 -18.10 -7.00
CA HIS A 400 -24.60 -16.86 -6.35
C HIS A 400 -24.35 -15.61 -7.22
N TYR A 401 -23.95 -15.76 -8.48
CA TYR A 401 -23.78 -14.62 -9.40
C TYR A 401 -25.08 -13.81 -9.54
N PRO A 402 -25.04 -12.46 -9.47
CA PRO A 402 -23.86 -11.61 -9.34
C PRO A 402 -23.44 -11.30 -7.89
N LYS A 403 -24.05 -11.84 -6.84
CA LYS A 403 -23.72 -11.46 -5.45
C LYS A 403 -22.71 -12.40 -4.76
N ARG A 404 -21.63 -12.77 -5.44
CA ARG A 404 -20.66 -13.78 -4.97
C ARG A 404 -19.80 -13.29 -3.80
N THR A 405 -19.34 -12.05 -3.87
CA THR A 405 -18.56 -11.35 -2.84
C THR A 405 -19.39 -10.97 -1.61
N CYS A 406 -20.71 -11.01 -1.72
CA CYS A 406 -21.64 -10.80 -0.61
C CYS A 406 -21.99 -12.09 0.14
N GLN A 407 -21.42 -13.23 -0.26
CA GLN A 407 -21.65 -14.48 0.46
C GLN A 407 -20.93 -14.46 1.82
N PRO A 408 -21.49 -15.11 2.87
CA PRO A 408 -20.95 -15.00 4.23
C PRO A 408 -19.46 -15.31 4.35
N LEU A 409 -18.98 -16.34 3.66
CA LEU A 409 -17.57 -16.72 3.68
C LEU A 409 -16.66 -15.72 2.93
N ALA A 410 -17.17 -15.08 1.87
CA ALA A 410 -16.43 -14.03 1.16
C ALA A 410 -16.33 -12.77 2.02
N ILE A 411 -17.42 -12.38 2.69
CA ILE A 411 -17.45 -11.26 3.66
C ILE A 411 -16.49 -11.51 4.82
N GLU A 412 -16.49 -12.72 5.39
CA GLU A 412 -15.56 -13.11 6.47
C GLU A 412 -14.10 -12.93 6.02
N LEU A 413 -13.75 -13.41 4.83
CA LEU A 413 -12.40 -13.25 4.27
C LEU A 413 -12.05 -11.79 3.95
N ALA A 414 -13.02 -10.97 3.52
CA ALA A 414 -12.81 -9.54 3.30
C ALA A 414 -12.50 -8.80 4.61
N ASP A 415 -13.24 -9.08 5.70
CA ASP A 415 -12.97 -8.50 7.03
C ASP A 415 -11.61 -8.96 7.57
N MET A 416 -11.30 -10.26 7.45
CA MET A 416 -9.97 -10.80 7.82
C MET A 416 -8.84 -10.16 7.03
N PHE A 417 -9.04 -9.89 5.74
CA PHE A 417 -8.05 -9.24 4.88
C PHE A 417 -7.81 -7.79 5.28
N SER A 418 -8.88 -7.03 5.57
CA SER A 418 -8.79 -5.65 6.08
C SER A 418 -8.00 -5.61 7.40
N ALA A 419 -8.37 -6.48 8.36
CA ALA A 419 -7.65 -6.60 9.63
C ALA A 419 -6.17 -7.00 9.45
N ALA A 420 -5.88 -7.85 8.47
CA ALA A 420 -4.51 -8.26 8.16
C ALA A 420 -3.64 -7.13 7.59
N ILE A 421 -4.21 -6.20 6.81
CA ILE A 421 -3.46 -5.03 6.30
C ILE A 421 -3.02 -4.13 7.45
N ASP A 422 -3.88 -3.93 8.45
CA ASP A 422 -3.57 -3.12 9.63
C ASP A 422 -2.83 -3.87 10.75
N SER A 423 -2.56 -5.17 10.55
CA SER A 423 -1.86 -6.01 11.54
C SER A 423 -0.52 -5.43 11.98
N GLY A 424 0.22 -4.75 11.09
CA GLY A 424 1.48 -4.09 11.42
C GLY A 424 1.36 -3.00 12.50
N LYS A 425 0.18 -2.37 12.62
CA LYS A 425 -0.13 -1.34 13.63
C LYS A 425 -0.86 -1.90 14.85
N THR A 426 -1.71 -2.90 14.65
CA THR A 426 -2.59 -3.43 15.70
C THR A 426 -1.98 -4.64 16.43
N GLY A 427 -0.98 -5.29 15.83
CA GLY A 427 -0.49 -6.58 16.27
C GLY A 427 -1.50 -7.70 16.05
N TYR A 428 -2.49 -7.50 15.16
CA TYR A 428 -3.46 -8.53 14.82
C TYR A 428 -2.78 -9.81 14.36
N GLN A 429 -3.19 -10.93 14.96
CA GLN A 429 -2.77 -12.25 14.55
C GLN A 429 -3.90 -12.92 13.76
N ILE A 430 -3.62 -13.24 12.50
CA ILE A 430 -4.53 -13.98 11.64
C ILE A 430 -4.82 -15.35 12.27
N ASN A 431 -6.11 -15.69 12.37
CA ASN A 431 -6.55 -17.01 12.85
C ASN A 431 -6.18 -18.09 11.82
N LYS A 432 -5.01 -18.71 12.01
CA LYS A 432 -4.46 -19.74 11.11
C LYS A 432 -5.33 -20.99 11.03
N ASP A 433 -6.01 -21.35 12.10
CA ASP A 433 -6.84 -22.54 12.13
C ASP A 433 -8.11 -22.32 11.31
N ARG A 434 -8.72 -21.14 11.41
CA ARG A 434 -9.83 -20.75 10.54
C ARG A 434 -9.42 -20.75 9.06
N ILE A 435 -8.24 -20.23 8.73
CA ILE A 435 -7.69 -20.28 7.36
C ILE A 435 -7.54 -21.72 6.86
N LYS A 436 -7.04 -22.64 7.70
CA LYS A 436 -6.94 -24.07 7.35
C LYS A 436 -8.31 -24.71 7.17
N GLU A 437 -9.30 -24.37 7.98
CA GLU A 437 -10.68 -24.85 7.83
C GLU A 437 -11.27 -24.41 6.49
N ILE A 438 -11.16 -23.12 6.18
CA ILE A 438 -11.63 -22.56 4.91
C ILE A 438 -10.91 -23.25 3.75
N ARG A 439 -9.60 -23.48 3.85
CA ARG A 439 -8.83 -24.22 2.85
C ARG A 439 -9.33 -25.65 2.65
N LYS A 440 -9.73 -26.35 3.71
CA LYS A 440 -10.34 -27.69 3.61
C LYS A 440 -11.69 -27.65 2.90
N ILE A 441 -12.50 -26.61 3.16
CA ILE A 441 -13.81 -26.42 2.51
C ILE A 441 -13.63 -26.17 1.00
N VAL A 442 -12.75 -25.25 0.62
CA VAL A 442 -12.58 -24.86 -0.79
C VAL A 442 -11.60 -25.74 -1.56
N GLY A 443 -10.85 -26.62 -0.90
CA GLY A 443 -9.89 -27.51 -1.52
C GLY A 443 -8.55 -26.85 -1.90
N SER A 444 -7.64 -27.67 -2.44
CA SER A 444 -6.24 -27.28 -2.65
C SER A 444 -5.91 -26.70 -4.04
N THR A 445 -6.89 -26.58 -4.93
CA THR A 445 -6.68 -26.09 -6.29
C THR A 445 -6.99 -24.60 -6.43
N TYR A 446 -6.22 -23.91 -7.26
CA TYR A 446 -6.37 -22.48 -7.54
C TYR A 446 -7.06 -22.26 -8.89
N PRO A 447 -7.88 -21.21 -9.07
CA PRO A 447 -8.31 -20.83 -10.41
C PRO A 447 -7.10 -20.42 -11.26
N ASP A 448 -7.15 -20.75 -12.54
CA ASP A 448 -6.07 -20.57 -13.51
C ASP A 448 -5.55 -19.13 -13.63
N PHE A 449 -6.42 -18.12 -13.48
CA PHE A 449 -6.04 -16.70 -13.50
C PHE A 449 -5.13 -16.27 -12.33
N LEU A 450 -5.00 -17.09 -11.26
CA LEU A 450 -4.03 -16.85 -10.20
C LEU A 450 -2.62 -17.35 -10.55
N MET A 451 -2.47 -18.12 -11.63
CA MET A 451 -1.18 -18.68 -12.09
C MET A 451 -0.45 -19.52 -11.02
N LYS A 452 -1.21 -20.22 -10.17
CA LYS A 452 -0.70 -21.12 -9.11
C LYS A 452 -1.08 -22.57 -9.39
N LYS A 453 -0.22 -23.51 -9.00
CA LYS A 453 -0.47 -24.95 -9.14
C LYS A 453 -0.70 -25.61 -7.76
N PRO A 454 -1.52 -26.67 -7.67
CA PRO A 454 -2.37 -27.21 -8.73
C PRO A 454 -3.52 -26.25 -9.10
N SER A 455 -3.91 -26.20 -10.38
CA SER A 455 -4.90 -25.23 -10.90
C SER A 455 -6.12 -25.90 -11.52
N TYR A 456 -7.29 -25.24 -11.48
CA TYR A 456 -8.48 -25.58 -12.27
C TYR A 456 -8.85 -24.44 -13.24
N GLN A 457 -9.55 -24.77 -14.32
CA GLN A 457 -10.00 -23.79 -15.30
C GLN A 457 -11.22 -23.03 -14.77
N SER A 458 -11.04 -21.75 -14.42
CA SER A 458 -12.13 -20.90 -13.97
C SER A 458 -13.13 -20.63 -15.10
N GLN A 459 -14.43 -20.61 -14.78
CA GLN A 459 -15.48 -20.23 -15.74
C GLN A 459 -15.95 -18.78 -15.53
N SER A 460 -15.35 -18.04 -14.60
CA SER A 460 -15.66 -16.62 -14.42
C SER A 460 -14.96 -15.78 -15.50
N ILE A 461 -15.40 -14.52 -15.61
CA ILE A 461 -14.77 -13.53 -16.49
C ILE A 461 -13.26 -13.43 -16.29
N LEU A 462 -12.75 -13.56 -15.06
CA LEU A 462 -11.31 -13.52 -14.80
C LEU A 462 -10.55 -14.66 -15.48
N GLY A 463 -11.10 -15.87 -15.44
CA GLY A 463 -10.54 -17.04 -16.11
C GLY A 463 -10.56 -16.88 -17.62
N ILE A 464 -11.66 -16.35 -18.17
CA ILE A 464 -11.80 -16.10 -19.61
C ILE A 464 -10.77 -15.06 -20.07
N LEU A 465 -10.68 -13.91 -19.40
CA LEU A 465 -9.72 -12.85 -19.72
C LEU A 465 -8.27 -13.34 -19.66
N TYR A 466 -7.93 -14.11 -18.62
CA TYR A 466 -6.60 -14.71 -18.46
C TYR A 466 -6.24 -15.63 -19.63
N ARG A 467 -7.15 -16.54 -20.00
CA ARG A 467 -6.90 -17.49 -21.09
C ARG A 467 -6.78 -16.78 -22.44
N ARG A 468 -7.61 -15.77 -22.72
CA ARG A 468 -7.47 -14.92 -23.92
C ARG A 468 -6.10 -14.26 -24.01
N ALA A 469 -5.62 -13.70 -22.90
CA ALA A 469 -4.27 -13.11 -22.84
C ALA A 469 -3.16 -14.17 -23.00
N ALA A 470 -3.34 -15.36 -22.41
CA ALA A 470 -2.40 -16.47 -22.55
C ALA A 470 -2.32 -17.00 -23.99
N ASP A 471 -3.45 -17.07 -24.69
CA ASP A 471 -3.49 -17.52 -26.08
C ASP A 471 -2.87 -16.48 -27.03
N LEU A 472 -3.09 -15.19 -26.78
CA LEU A 472 -2.38 -14.12 -27.50
C LEU A 472 -0.86 -14.22 -27.31
N LYS A 473 -0.40 -14.48 -26.07
CA LYS A 473 1.02 -14.69 -25.78
C LYS A 473 1.62 -15.83 -26.60
N LYS A 474 0.91 -16.96 -26.69
CA LYS A 474 1.34 -18.13 -27.48
C LYS A 474 1.32 -17.88 -28.99
N ALA A 475 0.31 -17.18 -29.49
CA ALA A 475 0.23 -16.85 -30.92
C ALA A 475 1.43 -15.99 -31.35
N ASN A 476 1.84 -15.04 -30.51
CA ASN A 476 3.00 -14.17 -30.78
C ASN A 476 4.35 -14.90 -30.65
N SER A 477 4.49 -15.89 -29.75
CA SER A 477 5.70 -16.70 -29.69
C SER A 477 5.87 -17.55 -30.96
N ASN A 478 4.77 -18.06 -31.52
CA ASN A 478 4.80 -18.91 -32.71
C ASN A 478 4.98 -18.12 -34.01
N SER A 479 4.60 -16.84 -34.08
CA SER A 479 4.82 -15.99 -35.26
C SER A 479 6.24 -15.44 -35.39
N SER A 480 7.09 -15.68 -34.39
CA SER A 480 8.48 -15.17 -34.33
C SER A 480 9.51 -16.19 -34.82
N GLU A 481 9.10 -17.41 -35.21
CA GLU A 481 10.01 -18.51 -35.58
C GLU A 481 10.38 -18.57 -37.08
N ASP A 482 9.82 -17.72 -37.95
CA ASP A 482 10.07 -17.80 -39.40
C ASP A 482 11.21 -16.92 -39.95
N HIS A 483 11.95 -16.17 -39.12
CA HIS A 483 13.19 -15.51 -39.54
C HIS A 483 14.19 -15.38 -38.39
N GLU A 484 15.02 -16.41 -38.19
CA GLU A 484 16.47 -16.29 -38.00
C GLU A 484 17.07 -17.67 -37.68
N THR A 485 17.66 -18.30 -38.70
CA THR A 485 18.75 -19.25 -38.50
C THR A 485 20.01 -18.44 -38.24
N ASP A 486 20.38 -18.21 -36.98
CA ASP A 486 21.79 -18.23 -36.63
C ASP A 486 22.04 -18.69 -35.19
N SER A 487 22.99 -19.61 -35.09
CA SER A 487 23.44 -20.25 -33.88
C SER A 487 24.24 -19.29 -33.01
N SER A 488 23.71 -18.91 -31.85
CA SER A 488 24.55 -18.59 -30.70
C SER A 488 23.86 -18.97 -29.40
N LYS A 489 24.37 -20.03 -28.77
CA LYS A 489 24.12 -20.31 -27.35
C LYS A 489 24.64 -19.12 -26.55
N THR A 490 23.73 -18.34 -25.97
CA THR A 490 24.10 -17.41 -24.90
C THR A 490 23.35 -17.80 -23.64
N SER A 491 24.13 -18.27 -22.69
CA SER A 491 23.74 -18.62 -21.33
C SER A 491 23.04 -17.46 -20.63
N CYS A 492 22.04 -17.83 -19.83
CA CYS A 492 21.39 -17.02 -18.81
C CYS A 492 22.39 -16.19 -17.97
N THR A 493 22.46 -14.87 -18.21
CA THR A 493 23.13 -13.92 -17.30
C THR A 493 22.45 -12.53 -17.17
N GLN A 494 21.30 -12.27 -17.82
CA GLN A 494 20.65 -10.93 -17.72
C GLN A 494 19.64 -10.77 -16.56
N ALA A 495 19.26 -11.85 -15.88
CA ALA A 495 18.49 -11.77 -14.64
C ALA A 495 19.37 -11.34 -13.45
N ASP A 496 20.67 -11.65 -13.50
CA ASP A 496 21.61 -11.33 -12.43
C ASP A 496 22.09 -9.88 -12.50
N GLU A 497 22.22 -9.25 -13.68
CA GLU A 497 22.59 -7.83 -13.78
C GLU A 497 21.49 -6.86 -13.28
N ARG A 498 20.21 -7.24 -13.39
CA ARG A 498 19.11 -6.43 -12.82
C ARG A 498 19.07 -6.51 -11.29
N ASN A 499 19.43 -7.65 -10.72
CA ASN A 499 19.61 -7.81 -9.28
C ASN A 499 20.93 -7.18 -8.79
N PHE A 500 21.96 -7.11 -9.63
CA PHE A 500 23.23 -6.45 -9.31
C PHE A 500 23.16 -4.93 -9.40
N ARG A 501 22.31 -4.35 -10.27
CA ARG A 501 22.02 -2.90 -10.29
C ARG A 501 21.25 -2.40 -9.06
N PHE A 502 20.61 -3.30 -8.31
CA PHE A 502 20.04 -2.95 -7.00
C PHE A 502 21.09 -2.96 -5.87
N TYR A 503 22.30 -3.46 -6.15
CA TYR A 503 23.37 -3.66 -5.17
C TYR A 503 24.50 -2.61 -5.22
N VAL A 504 24.45 -1.63 -6.14
CA VAL A 504 25.39 -0.48 -6.18
C VAL A 504 24.64 0.84 -6.36
N LYS A 505 23.83 1.21 -5.36
CA LYS A 505 23.41 2.60 -5.11
C LYS A 505 24.14 3.19 -3.89
N VAL A 506 25.43 2.87 -3.77
CA VAL A 506 26.36 3.51 -2.83
C VAL A 506 27.46 4.17 -3.66
N ARG A 507 27.49 5.51 -3.63
CA ARG A 507 28.36 6.48 -4.34
C ARG A 507 28.06 6.59 -5.85
N THR A 508 27.69 7.75 -6.42
CA THR A 508 28.40 9.04 -6.39
C THR A 508 27.47 10.16 -6.91
N ALA A 509 27.10 11.12 -6.05
CA ALA A 509 26.42 12.41 -6.29
C ALA A 509 26.24 12.99 -4.88
N LEU A 510 26.75 14.13 -4.40
CA LEU A 510 27.24 15.37 -4.99
C LEU A 510 28.23 16.01 -4.01
N ASN A 511 29.08 16.89 -4.54
CA ASN A 511 29.82 17.89 -3.77
C ASN A 511 28.85 19.06 -3.50
N VAL A 512 28.08 19.02 -2.40
CA VAL A 512 27.45 20.12 -1.60
C VAL A 512 26.33 19.55 -0.69
N ASP A 513 26.14 20.25 0.43
CA ASP A 513 25.72 19.94 1.80
C ASP A 513 24.24 19.54 2.12
N PRO A 514 24.00 18.40 2.82
CA PRO A 514 22.75 18.04 3.51
C PRO A 514 22.92 17.87 5.05
N TYR A 515 23.42 18.89 5.76
CA TYR A 515 24.24 18.66 6.97
C TYR A 515 23.63 18.15 8.28
N ALA A 516 22.45 18.54 8.77
CA ALA A 516 22.29 18.48 10.24
C ALA A 516 21.66 17.20 10.82
N ILE A 517 20.72 16.54 10.13
CA ILE A 517 20.02 15.34 10.69
C ILE A 517 20.38 14.07 9.94
N HIS A 518 20.65 14.17 8.63
CA HIS A 518 21.08 13.03 7.82
C HIS A 518 22.52 12.59 8.13
N GLN A 519 23.41 13.51 8.57
CA GLN A 519 24.78 13.15 8.98
C GLN A 519 24.84 12.43 10.33
N GLU A 520 23.98 12.77 11.30
CA GLU A 520 23.86 11.97 12.52
C GLU A 520 23.30 10.58 12.22
N LEU A 521 22.36 10.45 11.28
CA LEU A 521 21.86 9.15 10.84
C LEU A 521 22.92 8.35 10.06
N LEU A 522 23.73 8.96 9.20
CA LEU A 522 24.75 8.22 8.44
C LEU A 522 26.01 7.88 9.25
N THR A 523 26.35 8.68 10.27
CA THR A 523 27.43 8.33 11.22
C THR A 523 27.03 7.22 12.20
N VAL A 524 25.73 6.93 12.33
CA VAL A 524 25.16 5.99 13.30
C VAL A 524 24.63 4.70 12.66
N PHE A 525 24.29 4.72 11.36
CA PHE A 525 23.71 3.59 10.61
C PHE A 525 24.56 3.24 9.38
N ASP A 526 25.36 2.19 9.48
CA ASP A 526 26.37 1.86 8.45
C ASP A 526 25.86 0.90 7.35
N THR A 527 24.72 0.22 7.54
CA THR A 527 24.21 -0.73 6.52
C THR A 527 22.68 -0.95 6.58
N LYS A 528 22.02 -0.87 5.42
CA LYS A 528 20.73 -1.52 5.17
C LYS A 528 21.03 -3.00 4.90
N VAL A 529 20.58 -3.88 5.79
CA VAL A 529 20.93 -5.30 5.71
C VAL A 529 19.72 -6.10 5.21
N PRO A 530 19.86 -6.92 4.16
CA PRO A 530 18.80 -7.83 3.71
C PRO A 530 18.39 -8.85 4.78
N SER A 531 17.19 -9.43 4.61
CA SER A 531 16.49 -10.37 5.49
C SER A 531 17.35 -11.53 6.03
N LYS A 532 18.44 -11.87 5.35
CA LYS A 532 19.38 -12.96 5.69
C LYS A 532 19.96 -12.85 7.11
N ILE A 533 20.33 -11.65 7.58
CA ILE A 533 20.88 -11.48 8.94
C ILE A 533 19.81 -11.66 10.02
N LEU A 534 18.55 -11.30 9.72
CA LEU A 534 17.42 -11.56 10.62
C LEU A 534 17.06 -13.05 10.66
N ILE A 535 17.18 -13.76 9.54
CA ILE A 535 17.04 -15.23 9.49
C ILE A 535 18.16 -15.90 10.30
N GLU A 536 19.41 -15.45 10.17
CA GLU A 536 20.53 -15.95 10.97
C GLU A 536 20.35 -15.65 12.47
N ALA A 537 19.91 -14.43 12.81
CA ALA A 537 19.59 -14.05 14.20
C ALA A 537 18.37 -14.81 14.75
N TRP A 538 17.38 -15.12 13.91
CA TRP A 538 16.23 -15.95 14.26
C TRP A 538 16.66 -17.39 14.51
N CYS A 539 17.50 -17.96 13.65
CA CYS A 539 18.12 -19.27 13.85
C CYS A 539 18.94 -19.32 15.14
N ASP A 540 19.71 -18.29 15.45
CA ASP A 540 20.51 -18.22 16.68
C ASP A 540 19.65 -18.01 17.94
N TYR A 541 18.57 -17.23 17.85
CA TYR A 541 17.57 -17.11 18.91
C TYR A 541 16.89 -18.44 19.19
N TYR A 542 16.48 -19.16 18.14
CA TYR A 542 15.85 -20.49 18.26
C TYR A 542 16.82 -21.53 18.84
N LYS A 543 18.08 -21.52 18.40
CA LYS A 543 19.15 -22.36 18.96
C LYS A 543 19.34 -22.10 20.45
N LYS A 544 19.37 -20.84 20.88
CA LYS A 544 19.51 -20.45 22.31
C LYS A 544 18.28 -20.81 23.17
N LYS A 545 17.08 -20.74 22.60
CA LYS A 545 15.83 -21.08 23.29
C LYS A 545 15.63 -22.60 23.41
N ASN A 546 16.10 -23.37 22.43
CA ASN A 546 16.05 -24.83 22.49
C ASN A 546 17.24 -25.45 23.22
N SER A 547 18.38 -24.76 23.34
CA SER A 547 19.51 -25.22 24.17
C SER A 547 19.23 -25.16 25.68
N THR A 548 18.10 -24.58 26.11
CA THR A 548 17.64 -24.58 27.50
C THR A 548 16.67 -25.72 27.84
N THR A 549 16.39 -26.63 26.88
CA THR A 549 15.76 -27.92 27.15
C THR A 549 16.75 -29.03 26.79
N SER A 550 17.27 -29.68 27.82
CA SER A 550 18.26 -30.75 27.77
C SER A 550 17.78 -31.95 26.93
N GLY A 551 18.60 -32.38 25.97
CA GLY A 551 18.43 -33.66 25.28
C GLY A 551 19.21 -33.74 23.98
N SER A 552 20.40 -34.34 24.07
CA SER A 552 21.34 -34.71 22.99
C SER A 552 20.76 -35.00 21.60
N MET A 553 21.28 -34.30 20.58
CA MET A 553 21.79 -34.91 19.34
C MET A 553 22.50 -33.83 18.50
N GLU A 554 23.84 -33.79 18.59
CA GLU A 554 24.66 -33.25 17.50
C GLU A 554 24.68 -34.30 16.38
N SER A 555 24.07 -34.00 15.24
CA SER A 555 24.63 -34.35 13.92
C SER A 555 23.79 -33.72 12.80
N SER A 556 24.49 -33.27 11.76
CA SER A 556 24.02 -32.68 10.50
C SER A 556 23.55 -31.21 10.51
N ILE A 557 24.48 -30.32 10.15
CA ILE A 557 24.22 -28.95 9.67
C ILE A 557 24.22 -29.01 8.13
N PRO A 558 23.16 -28.60 7.41
CA PRO A 558 23.20 -28.46 5.96
C PRO A 558 23.90 -27.16 5.56
N ARG A 559 24.80 -27.23 4.58
CA ARG A 559 25.65 -26.12 4.09
C ARG A 559 25.25 -25.65 2.68
N SER A 560 23.98 -25.61 2.31
CA SER A 560 23.53 -24.82 1.16
C SER A 560 22.01 -24.61 1.14
N VAL A 561 21.54 -23.72 0.27
CA VAL A 561 20.12 -23.34 0.09
C VAL A 561 19.29 -24.43 -0.58
N GLU A 562 19.91 -25.48 -1.13
CA GLU A 562 19.20 -26.59 -1.80
C GLU A 562 18.64 -27.65 -0.82
N ASP A 563 19.05 -27.66 0.44
CA ASP A 563 18.60 -28.65 1.44
C ASP A 563 17.27 -28.28 2.15
N ILE A 564 16.68 -27.11 1.85
CA ILE A 564 15.43 -26.63 2.48
C ILE A 564 14.20 -27.35 1.89
N ASP A 565 14.25 -27.76 0.62
CA ASP A 565 13.11 -28.42 -0.04
C ASP A 565 12.95 -29.90 0.38
N GLU A 566 14.03 -30.57 0.81
CA GLU A 566 13.98 -31.96 1.26
C GLU A 566 13.45 -32.08 2.71
N ALA A 567 13.68 -31.06 3.55
CA ALA A 567 13.10 -30.96 4.89
C ALA A 567 11.57 -30.78 4.88
N HIS A 568 11.01 -30.21 3.81
CA HIS A 568 9.57 -30.09 3.61
C HIS A 568 8.89 -31.42 3.21
N SER A 569 9.63 -32.36 2.61
CA SER A 569 9.13 -33.68 2.19
C SER A 569 9.01 -34.65 3.38
N LEU A 570 9.98 -34.62 4.31
CA LEU A 570 10.07 -35.57 5.43
C LEU A 570 9.05 -35.33 6.56
N CYS A 571 8.32 -34.22 6.55
CA CYS A 571 7.30 -33.89 7.56
C CYS A 571 5.88 -34.42 7.24
N ASN A 572 5.67 -35.11 6.11
CA ASN A 572 4.33 -35.51 5.64
C ASN A 572 4.02 -37.02 5.62
N THR A 573 4.86 -37.88 6.20
CA THR A 573 4.55 -39.30 6.34
C THR A 573 4.85 -39.82 7.74
N SER A 574 3.87 -39.77 8.63
CA SER A 574 3.69 -40.79 9.69
C SER A 574 2.46 -40.47 10.55
N LEU A 575 1.30 -41.02 10.16
CA LEU A 575 0.19 -41.31 11.09
C LEU A 575 -0.83 -42.26 10.45
N GLN A 576 -0.43 -43.51 10.23
CA GLN A 576 -1.24 -44.75 10.17
C GLN A 576 -0.24 -45.88 10.43
N SER A 577 -0.44 -46.93 11.22
CA SER A 577 -1.52 -47.41 12.07
C SER A 577 -0.92 -48.47 13.02
N SER A 578 -1.66 -48.81 14.06
CA SER A 578 -1.37 -49.73 15.16
C SER A 578 -1.15 -51.22 14.78
N THR A 579 -0.70 -51.96 15.81
CA THR A 579 -0.89 -53.41 16.10
C THR A 579 -0.06 -54.45 15.33
N THR A 580 0.86 -55.18 16.01
CA THR A 580 0.63 -56.53 16.62
C THR A 580 1.97 -57.23 16.94
N THR A 581 2.08 -57.73 18.18
CA THR A 581 2.84 -58.86 18.75
C THR A 581 3.63 -59.80 17.80
N THR A 582 4.90 -60.12 18.09
CA THR A 582 5.43 -61.46 18.51
C THR A 582 6.98 -61.60 18.40
N MET A 583 7.60 -62.01 19.52
CA MET A 583 8.57 -63.11 19.73
C MET A 583 9.87 -63.27 18.89
N GLY A 584 10.97 -63.52 19.62
CA GLY A 584 12.09 -64.40 19.25
C GLY A 584 13.31 -63.67 18.67
N SER A 585 14.39 -63.43 19.42
CA SER A 585 15.45 -64.36 19.86
C SER A 585 16.60 -64.51 18.84
N ASP A 586 17.82 -64.41 19.38
CA ASP A 586 19.10 -64.92 18.86
C ASP A 586 19.76 -64.11 17.74
N THR A 587 21.07 -63.83 17.70
CA THR A 587 22.25 -64.15 18.54
C THR A 587 23.43 -63.30 18.01
N ASN A 588 24.37 -62.99 18.91
CA ASN A 588 25.81 -62.70 18.75
C ASN A 588 26.44 -62.77 17.34
N GLU A 589 27.24 -61.76 16.98
CA GLU A 589 28.70 -61.71 17.25
C GLU A 589 29.21 -60.26 17.22
#